data_AF-A0A2T2T4V3-F1
#
_entry.id   AF-A0A2T2T4V3-F1
#
_cell.length_a   1.000
_cell.length_b   1.000
_cell.length_c   1.000
_cell.angle_alpha   90.00
_cell.angle_beta   90.00
_cell.angle_gamma   90.00
#
_symmetry.space_group_name_H-M   'P 1'
#
loop_
_entity.id
_entity.type
_entity.pdbx_description
1 polymer ?
#
loop_
_entity_poly.entity_id
_entity_poly.type
_entity_poly.pdbx_seq_one_letter_code
_entity_poly.pdbx_strand_id
1 'polypeptide(L)'
;MERLGNKPEVAAGIADRLRRTDGVEVAGLWTHFVSADDPEQQAFTRRQLGILQEAADSAGPLPNGRVHAANTPAMLHFAESFRRLDPTFVRCGLALYGLARFPPSVREALGDDLRPAMRFTSKITHLKTVDEGATVSYNRSWTAPERVRLATVGCGYGDGYTRLLSGRADVSIRGRRFPVVGSICMDLMMVNLGPPESAPPAEVGDEVVLFGPDGGPSVQDVADWSETIAYEVVTRVRGRVPRFYVGEEAPSEGVIGHVPRRTADALDGNEAAADENETRKETTEHDSEAVAQTPSRPTATNGEATTRRSLEAASTAH
;
A
#
# COMPACT_ATOMS: atom_id res chain seq x y z
N MET A 1 -7.30 10.76 14.42
CA MET A 1 -7.54 9.68 13.45
C MET A 1 -8.24 8.48 14.09
N GLU A 2 -8.12 8.27 15.41
CA GLU A 2 -8.75 7.12 16.10
C GLU A 2 -8.35 5.75 15.56
N ARG A 3 -7.20 5.66 14.88
CA ARG A 3 -6.65 4.41 14.34
C ARG A 3 -5.71 3.74 15.34
N LEU A 4 -4.78 4.53 15.87
CA LEU A 4 -3.80 4.17 16.89
C LEU A 4 -3.46 5.43 17.69
N GLY A 5 -2.89 5.23 18.88
CA GLY A 5 -2.44 6.30 19.76
C GLY A 5 -3.30 6.44 21.01
N ASN A 6 -2.78 7.18 21.98
CA ASN A 6 -3.50 7.51 23.20
C ASN A 6 -4.13 8.90 23.09
N LYS A 7 -5.07 9.20 23.99
CA LYS A 7 -5.61 10.54 24.13
C LYS A 7 -4.51 11.51 24.58
N PRO A 8 -4.56 12.80 24.19
CA PRO A 8 -3.49 13.75 24.48
C PRO A 8 -3.25 13.97 25.97
N GLU A 9 -4.28 13.82 26.82
CA GLU A 9 -4.20 14.12 28.26
C GLU A 9 -3.26 13.17 29.01
N VAL A 10 -2.95 11.99 28.45
CA VAL A 10 -2.04 11.02 29.08
C VAL A 10 -0.60 11.13 28.57
N ALA A 11 -0.30 12.07 27.65
CA ALA A 11 1.01 12.20 27.04
C ALA A 11 2.14 12.40 28.07
N ALA A 12 1.93 13.31 29.05
CA ALA A 12 2.87 13.55 30.15
C ALA A 12 3.19 12.28 30.95
N GLY A 13 2.14 11.57 31.40
CA GLY A 13 2.31 10.35 32.19
C GLY A 13 3.01 9.23 31.44
N ILE A 14 2.77 9.10 30.14
CA ILE A 14 3.47 8.13 29.28
C ILE A 14 4.94 8.53 29.14
N ALA A 15 5.23 9.79 28.84
CA ALA A 15 6.61 10.28 28.69
C ALA A 15 7.42 10.07 29.97
N ASP A 16 6.86 10.40 31.12
CA ASP A 16 7.52 10.22 32.42
C ASP A 16 7.79 8.76 32.75
N ARG A 17 6.85 7.87 32.44
CA ARG A 17 7.06 6.43 32.63
C ARG A 17 8.17 5.91 31.72
N LEU A 18 8.18 6.31 30.46
CA LEU A 18 9.21 5.89 29.49
C LEU A 18 10.61 6.38 29.90
N ARG A 19 10.73 7.65 30.34
CA ARG A 19 12.01 8.22 30.82
C ARG A 19 12.61 7.50 32.04
N ARG A 20 11.76 6.86 32.86
CA ARG A 20 12.18 6.09 34.04
C ARG A 20 12.39 4.61 33.76
N THR A 21 12.17 4.17 32.51
CA THR A 21 12.32 2.77 32.14
C THR A 21 13.73 2.53 31.63
N ASP A 22 14.47 1.64 32.29
CA ASP A 22 15.83 1.30 31.91
C ASP A 22 15.89 0.75 30.48
N GLY A 23 16.88 1.22 29.70
CA GLY A 23 17.06 0.83 28.30
C GLY A 23 16.07 1.46 27.31
N VAL A 24 15.20 2.39 27.75
CA VAL A 24 14.26 3.11 26.88
C VAL A 24 14.66 4.57 26.74
N GLU A 25 14.68 5.06 25.49
CA GLU A 25 14.90 6.47 25.18
C GLU A 25 13.67 7.05 24.46
N VAL A 26 13.17 8.18 24.94
CA VAL A 26 12.03 8.87 24.30
C VAL A 26 12.51 9.65 23.08
N ALA A 27 12.40 9.02 21.91
CA ALA A 27 12.85 9.56 20.62
C ALA A 27 11.82 10.44 19.89
N GLY A 28 10.64 10.72 20.46
CA GLY A 28 9.70 11.67 19.87
C GLY A 28 8.23 11.40 20.17
N LEU A 29 7.39 12.27 19.63
CA LEU A 29 5.94 12.21 19.72
C LEU A 29 5.32 12.43 18.33
N TRP A 30 4.24 11.72 18.02
CA TRP A 30 3.66 11.80 16.69
C TRP A 30 2.15 11.64 16.66
N THR A 31 1.57 12.16 15.58
CA THR A 31 0.18 11.91 15.19
C THR A 31 0.06 11.80 13.68
N HIS A 32 -1.14 11.49 13.16
CA HIS A 32 -1.41 11.46 11.73
C HIS A 32 -2.68 12.26 11.41
N PHE A 33 -2.59 13.11 10.39
CA PHE A 33 -3.72 13.90 9.93
C PHE A 33 -4.72 13.04 9.19
N VAL A 34 -6.00 13.37 9.37
CA VAL A 34 -7.12 12.65 8.76
C VAL A 34 -7.40 13.16 7.35
N SER A 35 -7.32 14.47 7.15
CA SER A 35 -7.87 15.17 5.99
C SER A 35 -7.00 16.35 5.56
N ALA A 36 -5.68 16.20 5.64
CA ALA A 36 -4.75 17.27 5.28
C ALA A 36 -4.74 17.59 3.77
N ASP A 37 -5.30 16.72 2.93
CA ASP A 37 -5.50 16.87 1.48
C ASP A 37 -6.86 17.48 1.10
N ASP A 38 -7.75 17.70 2.08
CA ASP A 38 -9.09 18.25 1.86
C ASP A 38 -9.11 19.77 2.19
N PRO A 39 -9.33 20.64 1.18
CA PRO A 39 -9.41 22.08 1.37
C PRO A 39 -10.49 22.54 2.36
N GLU A 40 -11.61 21.80 2.46
CA GLU A 40 -12.71 22.14 3.37
C GLU A 40 -12.39 21.78 4.83
N GLN A 41 -11.45 20.86 5.04
CA GLN A 41 -11.08 20.35 6.36
C GLN A 41 -9.82 21.00 6.94
N GLN A 42 -9.34 22.09 6.35
CA GLN A 42 -8.13 22.75 6.83
C GLN A 42 -8.24 23.23 8.28
N ALA A 43 -9.42 23.70 8.70
CA ALA A 43 -9.67 24.11 10.09
C ALA A 43 -9.52 22.93 11.07
N PHE A 44 -10.03 21.75 10.69
CA PHE A 44 -9.87 20.54 11.48
C PHE A 44 -8.40 20.10 11.56
N THR A 45 -7.67 20.14 10.46
CA THR A 45 -6.22 19.83 10.43
C THR A 45 -5.42 20.77 11.34
N ARG A 46 -5.71 22.08 11.34
CA ARG A 46 -5.10 23.05 12.27
C ARG A 46 -5.43 22.72 13.73
N ARG A 47 -6.67 22.31 14.02
CA ARG A 47 -7.05 21.84 15.36
C ARG A 47 -6.25 20.62 15.80
N GLN A 48 -6.06 19.63 14.91
CA GLN A 48 -5.22 18.47 15.21
C GLN A 48 -3.78 18.86 15.54
N LEU A 49 -3.24 19.87 14.85
CA LEU A 49 -1.91 20.40 15.11
C LEU A 49 -1.82 21.08 16.49
N GLY A 50 -2.83 21.86 16.88
CA GLY A 50 -2.90 22.46 18.22
C GLY A 50 -2.88 21.42 19.33
N ILE A 51 -3.69 20.35 19.19
CA ILE A 51 -3.73 19.23 20.14
C ILE A 51 -2.36 18.54 20.23
N LEU A 52 -1.67 18.38 19.11
CA LEU A 52 -0.32 17.80 19.08
C LEU A 52 0.68 18.66 19.86
N GLN A 53 0.62 19.98 19.67
CA GLN A 53 1.49 20.92 20.38
C GLN A 53 1.24 20.86 21.89
N GLU A 54 -0.01 20.94 22.32
CA GLU A 54 -0.38 20.82 23.74
C GLU A 54 0.10 19.50 24.37
N ALA A 55 -0.04 18.39 23.64
CA ALA A 55 0.45 17.10 24.09
C ALA A 55 1.99 17.05 24.19
N ALA A 56 2.69 17.62 23.22
CA ALA A 56 4.16 17.71 23.23
C ALA A 56 4.68 18.60 24.37
N ASP A 57 4.04 19.75 24.61
CA ASP A 57 4.37 20.65 25.71
C ASP A 57 4.15 19.95 27.07
N SER A 58 3.03 19.23 27.21
CA SER A 58 2.73 18.46 28.44
C SER A 58 3.71 17.32 28.67
N ALA A 59 4.23 16.72 27.60
CA ALA A 59 5.24 15.66 27.70
C ALA A 59 6.59 16.20 28.19
N GLY A 60 6.82 17.52 28.17
CA GLY A 60 8.09 18.14 28.54
C GLY A 60 9.18 17.89 27.50
N PRO A 61 10.44 18.34 27.78
CA PRO A 61 11.53 18.29 26.82
C PRO A 61 11.75 16.90 26.23
N LEU A 62 11.87 16.85 24.91
CA LEU A 62 12.21 15.64 24.15
C LEU A 62 13.66 15.82 23.67
N PRO A 63 14.67 15.59 24.52
CA PRO A 63 16.06 15.99 24.26
C PRO A 63 16.66 15.38 22.98
N ASN A 64 16.16 14.21 22.58
CA ASN A 64 16.48 13.56 21.30
C ASN A 64 15.24 13.39 20.41
N GLY A 65 14.09 13.86 20.89
CA GLY A 65 12.80 13.48 20.35
C GLY A 65 12.15 14.54 19.50
N ARG A 66 11.73 14.14 18.29
CA ARG A 66 11.11 15.05 17.33
C ARG A 66 9.60 14.93 17.35
N VAL A 67 8.91 16.05 17.23
CA VAL A 67 7.45 16.05 17.05
C VAL A 67 7.17 15.90 15.57
N HIS A 68 6.48 14.84 15.14
CA HIS A 68 6.22 14.63 13.71
C HIS A 68 4.77 14.28 13.40
N ALA A 69 4.17 15.00 12.45
CA ALA A 69 2.77 14.77 12.07
C ALA A 69 2.51 14.85 10.58
N ALA A 70 3.30 15.64 9.85
CA ALA A 70 3.05 15.92 8.45
C ALA A 70 3.19 14.66 7.60
N ASN A 71 2.09 14.20 7.02
CA ASN A 71 2.11 13.34 5.85
C ASN A 71 2.32 14.21 4.59
N THR A 72 2.40 13.60 3.41
CA THR A 72 2.61 14.32 2.16
C THR A 72 1.71 15.56 1.99
N PRO A 73 0.36 15.48 2.09
CA PRO A 73 -0.47 16.68 1.91
C PRO A 73 -0.24 17.73 2.99
N ALA A 74 -0.03 17.31 4.24
CA ALA A 74 0.23 18.26 5.32
C ALA A 74 1.53 19.04 5.10
N MET A 75 2.60 18.36 4.67
CA MET A 75 3.89 19.01 4.33
C MET A 75 3.69 20.15 3.33
N LEU A 76 2.77 19.99 2.38
CA LEU A 76 2.55 20.92 1.28
C LEU A 76 1.64 22.08 1.68
N HIS A 77 0.53 21.78 2.35
CA HIS A 77 -0.50 22.77 2.67
C HIS A 77 -0.25 23.54 3.96
N PHE A 78 0.54 22.99 4.89
CA PHE A 78 0.73 23.56 6.22
C PHE A 78 2.21 23.69 6.60
N ALA A 79 3.10 23.82 5.61
CA ALA A 79 4.56 23.95 5.81
C ALA A 79 4.92 24.98 6.90
N GLU A 80 4.32 26.18 6.84
CA GLU A 80 4.52 27.25 7.83
C GLU A 80 4.10 26.86 9.25
N SER A 81 3.08 26.02 9.39
CA SER A 81 2.63 25.56 10.70
C SER A 81 3.57 24.52 11.29
N PHE A 82 4.23 23.69 10.46
CA PHE A 82 5.22 22.71 10.91
C PHE A 82 6.59 23.32 11.21
N ARG A 83 6.99 24.39 10.51
CA ARG A 83 8.25 25.10 10.80
C ARG A 83 8.32 25.65 12.24
N ARG A 84 7.17 25.81 12.89
CA ARG A 84 7.07 26.25 14.29
C ARG A 84 7.25 25.11 15.29
N LEU A 85 7.14 23.86 14.84
CA LEU A 85 7.49 22.69 15.63
C LEU A 85 9.00 22.44 15.44
N ASP A 86 9.81 22.73 16.44
CA ASP A 86 11.25 22.46 16.39
C ASP A 86 11.66 21.55 17.56
N PRO A 87 12.34 20.41 17.32
CA PRO A 87 12.65 19.77 16.03
C PRO A 87 11.49 18.92 15.47
N THR A 88 11.20 19.05 14.16
CA THR A 88 10.15 18.26 13.47
C THR A 88 10.69 17.36 12.36
N PHE A 89 9.95 16.28 12.08
CA PHE A 89 10.10 15.47 10.87
C PHE A 89 8.80 15.47 10.06
N VAL A 90 8.95 15.36 8.74
CA VAL A 90 7.86 15.07 7.81
C VAL A 90 7.93 13.60 7.38
N ARG A 91 6.76 12.98 7.18
CA ARG A 91 6.62 11.58 6.76
C ARG A 91 6.01 11.52 5.37
N CYS A 92 6.86 11.77 4.37
CA CYS A 92 6.47 11.77 2.97
C CYS A 92 6.30 10.35 2.46
N GLY A 93 5.06 10.00 2.07
CA GLY A 93 4.74 8.72 1.44
C GLY A 93 4.65 8.88 -0.06
N LEU A 94 3.46 9.23 -0.56
CA LEU A 94 3.16 9.24 -2.00
C LEU A 94 4.09 10.14 -2.84
N ALA A 95 4.44 11.33 -2.36
CA ALA A 95 5.32 12.25 -3.10
C ALA A 95 6.73 11.70 -3.29
N LEU A 96 7.21 10.81 -2.41
CA LEU A 96 8.49 10.14 -2.61
C LEU A 96 8.50 9.32 -3.91
N TYR A 97 7.34 8.82 -4.33
CA TYR A 97 7.17 8.06 -5.57
C TYR A 97 6.73 8.95 -6.74
N GLY A 98 6.81 10.28 -6.60
CA GLY A 98 6.35 11.22 -7.61
C GLY A 98 4.85 11.26 -7.79
N LEU A 99 4.10 10.77 -6.80
CA LEU A 99 2.66 10.63 -6.86
C LEU A 99 1.97 11.60 -5.90
N ALA A 100 0.87 12.14 -6.37
CA ALA A 100 0.18 13.26 -5.77
C ALA A 100 -1.30 13.17 -6.12
N ARG A 101 -2.15 12.77 -5.18
CA ARG A 101 -3.60 12.97 -5.30
C ARG A 101 -3.89 14.38 -4.80
N PHE A 102 -3.56 15.38 -5.61
CA PHE A 102 -3.84 16.74 -5.21
C PHE A 102 -4.78 17.46 -6.16
N PRO A 103 -5.60 18.38 -5.64
CA PRO A 103 -6.24 19.40 -6.46
C PRO A 103 -5.22 20.07 -7.39
N PRO A 104 -5.64 20.58 -8.55
CA PRO A 104 -4.76 21.25 -9.52
C PRO A 104 -3.79 22.26 -8.87
N SER A 105 -4.23 22.98 -7.83
CA SER A 105 -3.44 23.98 -7.11
C SER A 105 -2.17 23.45 -6.42
N VAL A 106 -2.09 22.17 -6.03
CA VAL A 106 -0.88 21.62 -5.40
C VAL A 106 0.04 20.99 -6.45
N ARG A 107 -0.54 20.45 -7.53
CA ARG A 107 0.25 20.08 -8.71
C ARG A 107 0.95 21.32 -9.26
N GLU A 108 0.25 22.45 -9.26
CA GLU A 108 0.80 23.76 -9.63
C GLU A 108 1.85 24.26 -8.62
N ALA A 109 1.65 24.07 -7.30
CA ALA A 109 2.62 24.45 -6.27
C ALA A 109 3.89 23.59 -6.23
N LEU A 110 3.80 22.31 -6.63
CA LEU A 110 4.94 21.39 -6.72
C LEU A 110 5.59 21.37 -8.11
N GLY A 111 4.97 22.03 -9.07
CA GLY A 111 5.44 22.13 -10.46
C GLY A 111 5.65 20.79 -11.15
N ASP A 112 6.45 20.83 -12.21
CA ASP A 112 6.91 19.68 -13.00
C ASP A 112 7.97 18.80 -12.28
N ASP A 113 8.23 19.07 -11.00
CA ASP A 113 9.32 18.43 -10.23
C ASP A 113 8.91 17.06 -9.65
N LEU A 114 7.61 16.80 -9.44
CA LEU A 114 7.14 15.47 -9.06
C LEU A 114 7.02 14.56 -10.28
N ARG A 115 7.95 13.62 -10.39
CA ARG A 115 8.03 12.67 -11.51
C ARG A 115 7.65 11.26 -11.04
N PRO A 116 6.56 10.65 -11.58
CA PRO A 116 6.17 9.30 -11.22
C PRO A 116 7.34 8.32 -11.37
N ALA A 117 7.72 7.68 -10.26
CA ALA A 117 8.92 6.83 -10.22
C ALA A 117 8.67 5.39 -10.72
N MET A 118 7.41 4.94 -10.69
CA MET A 118 7.04 3.57 -11.04
C MET A 118 6.47 3.49 -12.45
N ARG A 119 7.06 2.61 -13.26
CA ARG A 119 6.52 2.16 -14.55
C ARG A 119 6.23 0.67 -14.44
N PHE A 120 4.99 0.26 -14.71
CA PHE A 120 4.60 -1.15 -14.71
C PHE A 120 4.31 -1.60 -16.13
N THR A 121 5.11 -2.55 -16.61
CA THR A 121 5.03 -3.07 -17.97
C THR A 121 4.89 -4.60 -17.98
N SER A 122 4.41 -5.11 -19.11
CA SER A 122 4.33 -6.53 -19.44
C SER A 122 4.65 -6.69 -20.93
N LYS A 123 4.38 -7.86 -21.51
CA LYS A 123 4.61 -8.15 -22.93
C LYS A 123 3.41 -8.81 -23.57
N ILE A 124 3.27 -8.61 -24.88
CA ILE A 124 2.38 -9.43 -25.70
C ILE A 124 2.92 -10.86 -25.72
N THR A 125 2.08 -11.81 -25.33
CA THR A 125 2.41 -13.25 -25.30
C THR A 125 1.81 -14.00 -26.49
N HIS A 126 0.73 -13.47 -27.07
CA HIS A 126 0.06 -14.08 -28.21
C HIS A 126 -0.73 -13.02 -29.00
N LEU A 127 -0.82 -13.22 -30.32
CA LEU A 127 -1.64 -12.42 -31.23
C LEU A 127 -2.56 -13.34 -32.01
N LYS A 128 -3.83 -12.97 -32.11
CA LYS A 128 -4.79 -13.67 -32.97
C LYS A 128 -5.81 -12.72 -33.56
N THR A 129 -6.37 -13.09 -34.71
CA THR A 129 -7.52 -12.41 -35.30
C THR A 129 -8.78 -13.22 -34.99
N VAL A 130 -9.86 -12.52 -34.65
CA VAL A 130 -11.18 -13.10 -34.45
C VAL A 130 -12.19 -12.40 -35.34
N ASP A 131 -13.20 -13.13 -35.79
CA ASP A 131 -14.29 -12.58 -36.60
C ASP A 131 -15.32 -11.84 -35.74
N GLU A 132 -16.16 -11.05 -36.40
CA GLU A 132 -17.34 -10.43 -35.79
C GLU A 132 -18.20 -11.47 -35.05
N GLY A 133 -18.72 -11.10 -33.88
CA GLY A 133 -19.54 -11.99 -33.04
C GLY A 133 -18.75 -12.98 -32.18
N ALA A 134 -17.43 -13.09 -32.37
CA ALA A 134 -16.58 -13.90 -31.49
C ALA A 134 -16.55 -13.32 -30.07
N THR A 135 -16.67 -14.18 -29.05
CA THR A 135 -16.66 -13.74 -27.64
C THR A 135 -15.32 -13.96 -26.96
N VAL A 136 -14.94 -13.07 -26.04
CA VAL A 136 -13.62 -13.05 -25.39
C VAL A 136 -13.73 -13.15 -23.87
N SER A 137 -12.81 -13.94 -23.29
CA SER A 137 -12.64 -14.15 -21.85
C SER A 137 -13.80 -14.85 -21.14
N TYR A 138 -13.69 -14.98 -19.82
CA TYR A 138 -14.69 -15.57 -18.95
C TYR A 138 -16.06 -14.91 -19.09
N ASN A 139 -17.10 -15.73 -18.97
CA ASN A 139 -18.50 -15.34 -19.11
C ASN A 139 -18.83 -14.65 -20.44
N ARG A 140 -17.97 -14.78 -21.46
CA ARG A 140 -18.16 -14.15 -22.77
C ARG A 140 -18.42 -12.65 -22.61
N SER A 141 -17.73 -12.00 -21.68
CA SER A 141 -18.03 -10.64 -21.21
C SER A 141 -17.74 -9.54 -22.24
N TRP A 142 -17.20 -9.91 -23.41
CA TRP A 142 -17.04 -9.02 -24.54
C TRP A 142 -17.27 -9.80 -25.84
N THR A 143 -17.92 -9.17 -26.80
CA THR A 143 -18.19 -9.70 -28.15
C THR A 143 -17.53 -8.77 -29.17
N ALA A 144 -16.84 -9.36 -30.14
CA ALA A 144 -16.19 -8.63 -31.20
C ALA A 144 -17.23 -7.88 -32.05
N PRO A 145 -17.19 -6.54 -32.12
CA PRO A 145 -18.14 -5.76 -32.90
C PRO A 145 -17.86 -5.85 -34.40
N GLU A 146 -16.67 -6.30 -34.77
CA GLU A 146 -16.20 -6.51 -36.14
C GLU A 146 -15.03 -7.51 -36.10
N ARG A 147 -14.46 -7.84 -37.26
CA ARG A 147 -13.23 -8.63 -37.33
C ARG A 147 -12.07 -7.82 -36.73
N VAL A 148 -11.46 -8.31 -35.66
CA VAL A 148 -10.40 -7.57 -34.94
C VAL A 148 -9.18 -8.43 -34.65
N ARG A 149 -8.04 -7.77 -34.47
CA ARG A 149 -6.82 -8.38 -33.90
C ARG A 149 -6.80 -8.18 -32.39
N LEU A 150 -6.59 -9.27 -31.66
CA LEU A 150 -6.44 -9.29 -30.20
C LEU A 150 -5.00 -9.61 -29.83
N ALA A 151 -4.48 -8.87 -28.85
CA ALA A 151 -3.26 -9.21 -28.14
C ALA A 151 -3.58 -9.82 -26.78
N THR A 152 -2.96 -10.94 -26.46
CA THR A 152 -2.94 -11.49 -25.09
C THR A 152 -1.70 -10.97 -24.38
N VAL A 153 -1.88 -10.33 -23.24
CA VAL A 153 -0.80 -9.72 -22.44
C VAL A 153 -0.55 -10.57 -21.20
N GLY A 154 0.73 -10.79 -20.87
CA GLY A 154 1.20 -11.57 -19.72
C GLY A 154 1.06 -10.83 -18.38
N CYS A 155 -0.13 -10.37 -18.06
CA CYS A 155 -0.44 -9.73 -16.77
C CYS A 155 -1.91 -9.96 -16.41
N GLY A 156 -2.16 -10.20 -15.13
CA GLY A 156 -3.51 -10.31 -14.59
C GLY A 156 -3.61 -9.91 -13.12
N TYR A 157 -4.71 -10.29 -12.49
CA TYR A 157 -4.97 -9.91 -11.10
C TYR A 157 -4.01 -10.57 -10.09
N GLY A 158 -3.36 -11.67 -10.47
CA GLY A 158 -2.30 -12.30 -9.67
C GLY A 158 -1.02 -11.45 -9.59
N ASP A 159 -0.80 -10.56 -10.57
CA ASP A 159 0.32 -9.59 -10.59
C ASP A 159 -0.01 -8.31 -9.81
N GLY A 160 -1.29 -8.10 -9.51
CA GLY A 160 -1.80 -6.89 -8.86
C GLY A 160 -2.66 -6.01 -9.76
N TYR A 161 -2.77 -6.33 -11.06
CA TYR A 161 -3.62 -5.58 -12.01
C TYR A 161 -5.09 -5.97 -11.80
N THR A 162 -5.80 -5.18 -10.99
CA THR A 162 -7.10 -5.56 -10.41
C THR A 162 -8.14 -5.95 -11.45
N ARG A 163 -8.93 -6.98 -11.13
CA ARG A 163 -10.01 -7.48 -11.99
C ARG A 163 -11.08 -6.41 -12.28
N LEU A 164 -11.20 -5.38 -11.45
CA LEU A 164 -12.10 -4.23 -11.67
C LEU A 164 -11.80 -3.46 -12.96
N LEU A 165 -10.58 -3.57 -13.51
CA LEU A 165 -10.17 -2.93 -14.76
C LEU A 165 -10.74 -3.61 -16.02
N SER A 166 -11.42 -4.75 -15.87
CA SER A 166 -12.01 -5.51 -16.98
C SER A 166 -12.98 -4.65 -17.80
N GLY A 167 -12.68 -4.42 -19.07
CA GLY A 167 -13.51 -3.62 -19.98
C GLY A 167 -13.51 -2.11 -19.69
N ARG A 168 -12.62 -1.63 -18.81
CA ARG A 168 -12.54 -0.21 -18.40
C ARG A 168 -11.18 0.41 -18.63
N ALA A 169 -10.13 -0.39 -18.55
CA ALA A 169 -8.77 0.08 -18.71
C ALA A 169 -8.31 0.08 -20.16
N ASP A 170 -7.35 0.95 -20.45
CA ASP A 170 -6.49 0.80 -21.62
C ASP A 170 -5.06 0.49 -21.20
N VAL A 171 -4.27 0.03 -22.17
CA VAL A 171 -2.82 -0.08 -22.10
C VAL A 171 -2.16 0.69 -23.24
N SER A 172 -0.85 0.93 -23.15
CA SER A 172 -0.08 1.47 -24.27
C SER A 172 0.86 0.42 -24.88
N ILE A 173 0.82 0.29 -26.20
CA ILE A 173 1.66 -0.61 -26.99
C ILE A 173 2.26 0.24 -28.12
N ARG A 174 3.60 0.27 -28.22
CA ARG A 174 4.34 1.12 -29.19
C ARG A 174 3.86 2.59 -29.20
N GLY A 175 3.56 3.15 -28.02
CA GLY A 175 3.12 4.54 -27.84
C GLY A 175 1.65 4.82 -28.22
N ARG A 176 0.85 3.79 -28.50
CA ARG A 176 -0.58 3.93 -28.83
C ARG A 176 -1.44 3.23 -27.78
N ARG A 177 -2.61 3.82 -27.49
CA ARG A 177 -3.57 3.32 -26.49
C ARG A 177 -4.54 2.30 -27.09
N PHE A 178 -4.77 1.22 -26.36
CA PHE A 178 -5.70 0.15 -26.74
C PHE A 178 -6.51 -0.33 -25.55
N PRO A 179 -7.81 -0.59 -25.73
CA PRO A 179 -8.68 -1.01 -24.63
C PRO A 179 -8.45 -2.48 -24.25
N VAL A 180 -8.47 -2.72 -22.95
CA VAL A 180 -8.57 -4.07 -22.36
C VAL A 180 -10.00 -4.56 -22.57
N VAL A 181 -10.14 -5.72 -23.21
CA VAL A 181 -11.44 -6.32 -23.54
C VAL A 181 -11.65 -7.65 -22.82
N GLY A 182 -12.90 -7.90 -22.45
CA GLY A 182 -13.27 -9.06 -21.66
C GLY A 182 -12.79 -8.96 -20.20
N SER A 183 -12.93 -10.07 -19.48
CA SER A 183 -12.45 -10.17 -18.10
C SER A 183 -10.92 -10.30 -18.03
N ILE A 184 -10.29 -9.58 -17.10
CA ILE A 184 -8.90 -9.81 -16.70
C ILE A 184 -8.84 -11.13 -15.92
N CYS A 185 -7.95 -12.02 -16.35
CA CYS A 185 -7.73 -13.34 -15.75
C CYS A 185 -6.62 -13.25 -14.67
N MET A 186 -6.25 -14.41 -14.09
CA MET A 186 -5.21 -14.44 -13.04
C MET A 186 -3.86 -13.95 -13.58
N ASP A 187 -3.50 -14.38 -14.78
CA ASP A 187 -2.16 -14.18 -15.35
C ASP A 187 -2.18 -13.50 -16.73
N LEU A 188 -3.36 -13.37 -17.33
CA LEU A 188 -3.53 -12.90 -18.70
C LEU A 188 -4.67 -11.89 -18.81
N MET A 189 -4.55 -11.02 -19.80
CA MET A 189 -5.64 -10.16 -20.24
C MET A 189 -5.62 -9.99 -21.76
N MET A 190 -6.74 -9.56 -22.33
CA MET A 190 -6.88 -9.37 -23.77
C MET A 190 -7.02 -7.88 -24.08
N VAL A 191 -6.39 -7.46 -25.16
CA VAL A 191 -6.36 -6.07 -25.64
C VAL A 191 -6.81 -6.07 -27.09
N ASN A 192 -7.76 -5.20 -27.43
CA ASN A 192 -8.24 -5.07 -28.81
C ASN A 192 -7.36 -4.06 -29.58
N LEU A 193 -6.69 -4.53 -30.64
CA LEU A 193 -5.83 -3.71 -31.49
C LEU A 193 -6.57 -3.09 -32.68
N GLY A 194 -7.86 -3.42 -32.85
CA GLY A 194 -8.70 -2.97 -33.96
C GLY A 194 -8.67 -3.91 -35.17
N PRO A 195 -9.27 -3.49 -36.30
CA PRO A 195 -9.35 -4.30 -37.52
C PRO A 195 -7.96 -4.64 -38.07
N PRO A 196 -7.68 -5.90 -38.47
CA PRO A 196 -6.35 -6.34 -38.91
C PRO A 196 -5.72 -5.48 -40.03
N GLU A 197 -6.56 -4.87 -40.88
CA GLU A 197 -6.17 -4.07 -42.04
C GLU A 197 -5.69 -2.65 -41.65
N SER A 198 -6.19 -2.14 -40.52
CA SER A 198 -5.86 -0.79 -40.01
C SER A 198 -5.15 -0.80 -38.66
N ALA A 199 -5.06 -1.96 -38.01
CA ALA A 199 -4.39 -2.14 -36.73
C ALA A 199 -2.90 -1.81 -36.89
N PRO A 200 -2.32 -1.02 -35.98
CA PRO A 200 -0.88 -0.79 -35.98
C PRO A 200 -0.10 -2.10 -35.89
N PRO A 201 1.15 -2.11 -36.38
CA PRO A 201 2.05 -3.23 -36.17
C PRO A 201 2.19 -3.52 -34.66
N ALA A 202 2.01 -4.79 -34.31
CA ALA A 202 2.25 -5.34 -32.99
C ALA A 202 2.78 -6.76 -33.15
N GLU A 203 3.72 -7.14 -32.30
CA GLU A 203 4.42 -8.43 -32.34
C GLU A 203 4.41 -9.09 -30.96
N VAL A 204 4.50 -10.42 -30.95
CA VAL A 204 4.75 -11.15 -29.70
C VAL A 204 6.10 -10.70 -29.13
N GLY A 205 6.12 -10.37 -27.85
CA GLY A 205 7.28 -9.81 -27.17
C GLY A 205 7.29 -8.28 -27.07
N ASP A 206 6.43 -7.57 -27.81
CA ASP A 206 6.29 -6.12 -27.67
C ASP A 206 5.91 -5.74 -26.24
N GLU A 207 6.51 -4.64 -25.76
CA GLU A 207 6.19 -4.09 -24.45
C GLU A 207 4.77 -3.53 -24.41
N VAL A 208 4.08 -3.83 -23.31
CA VAL A 208 2.79 -3.27 -22.95
C VAL A 208 2.94 -2.46 -21.68
N VAL A 209 2.74 -1.15 -21.75
CA VAL A 209 2.75 -0.25 -20.59
C VAL A 209 1.36 -0.25 -19.96
N LEU A 210 1.29 -0.73 -18.72
CA LEU A 210 0.06 -0.83 -17.93
C LEU A 210 -0.22 0.46 -17.17
N PHE A 211 0.83 1.06 -16.62
CA PHE A 211 0.86 2.45 -16.18
C PHE A 211 2.31 2.95 -16.07
N GLY A 212 2.50 4.27 -16.13
CA GLY A 212 3.81 4.90 -15.94
C GLY A 212 3.86 6.34 -16.43
N PRO A 213 5.05 6.98 -16.37
CA PRO A 213 5.22 8.37 -16.78
C PRO A 213 5.20 8.60 -18.31
N ASP A 214 5.52 7.58 -19.13
CA ASP A 214 5.80 7.77 -20.56
C ASP A 214 4.71 7.18 -21.47
N GLY A 215 3.88 8.04 -22.08
CA GLY A 215 3.04 7.69 -23.24
C GLY A 215 2.00 6.58 -23.02
N GLY A 216 1.70 6.23 -21.77
CA GLY A 216 0.73 5.21 -21.37
C GLY A 216 -0.22 5.70 -20.29
N PRO A 217 -1.02 4.78 -19.69
CA PRO A 217 -1.89 5.15 -18.57
C PRO A 217 -1.10 5.73 -17.41
N SER A 218 -1.64 6.77 -16.79
CA SER A 218 -1.11 7.23 -15.51
C SER A 218 -1.55 6.27 -14.39
N VAL A 219 -0.85 6.30 -13.26
CA VAL A 219 -1.31 5.60 -12.04
C VAL A 219 -2.71 6.09 -11.63
N GLN A 220 -3.00 7.37 -11.87
CA GLN A 220 -4.31 7.95 -11.56
C GLN A 220 -5.41 7.41 -12.48
N ASP A 221 -5.13 7.24 -13.78
CA ASP A 221 -6.09 6.64 -14.72
C ASP A 221 -6.52 5.25 -14.22
N VAL A 222 -5.54 4.44 -13.80
CA VAL A 222 -5.79 3.10 -13.25
C VAL A 222 -6.58 3.16 -11.95
N ALA A 223 -6.28 4.12 -11.08
CA ALA A 223 -7.03 4.32 -9.85
C ALA A 223 -8.50 4.68 -10.14
N ASP A 224 -8.74 5.59 -11.08
CA ASP A 224 -10.08 6.05 -11.46
C ASP A 224 -10.89 4.92 -12.10
N TRP A 225 -10.32 4.17 -13.04
CA TRP A 225 -11.00 3.03 -13.67
C TRP A 225 -11.34 1.89 -12.71
N SER A 226 -10.56 1.75 -11.64
CA SER A 226 -10.76 0.74 -10.60
C SER A 226 -11.40 1.27 -9.31
N GLU A 227 -11.93 2.50 -9.36
CA GLU A 227 -12.69 3.13 -8.27
C GLU A 227 -11.92 3.18 -6.94
N THR A 228 -10.62 3.52 -7.01
CA THR A 228 -9.73 3.58 -5.86
C THR A 228 -8.77 4.78 -5.91
N ILE A 229 -7.71 4.75 -5.09
CA ILE A 229 -6.67 5.76 -4.96
C ILE A 229 -5.33 5.22 -5.49
N ALA A 230 -4.47 6.14 -5.94
CA ALA A 230 -3.14 5.83 -6.45
C ALA A 230 -2.28 4.98 -5.49
N TYR A 231 -2.42 5.18 -4.17
CA TYR A 231 -1.77 4.36 -3.15
C TYR A 231 -2.08 2.87 -3.33
N GLU A 232 -3.36 2.52 -3.55
CA GLU A 232 -3.74 1.12 -3.72
C GLU A 232 -3.11 0.57 -5.00
N VAL A 233 -3.17 1.31 -6.11
CA VAL A 233 -2.62 0.88 -7.39
C VAL A 233 -1.14 0.47 -7.28
N VAL A 234 -0.29 1.34 -6.72
CA VAL A 234 1.16 1.07 -6.64
C VAL A 234 1.54 0.05 -5.56
N THR A 235 0.77 -0.05 -4.48
CA THR A 235 1.03 -1.02 -3.41
C THR A 235 0.47 -2.42 -3.70
N ARG A 236 -0.41 -2.54 -4.70
CA ARG A 236 -1.04 -3.81 -5.07
C ARG A 236 -0.19 -4.70 -5.98
N VAL A 237 0.88 -4.17 -6.58
CA VAL A 237 1.83 -4.93 -7.40
C VAL A 237 2.47 -6.05 -6.55
N ARG A 238 2.19 -7.31 -6.90
CA ARG A 238 2.47 -8.49 -6.06
C ARG A 238 3.93 -8.95 -6.16
N GLY A 239 4.36 -9.80 -5.22
CA GLY A 239 5.75 -10.25 -5.09
C GLY A 239 6.34 -11.00 -6.31
N ARG A 240 5.49 -11.61 -7.16
CA ARG A 240 5.95 -12.33 -8.37
C ARG A 240 6.42 -11.41 -9.51
N VAL A 241 6.05 -10.14 -9.47
CA VAL A 241 6.47 -9.15 -10.48
C VAL A 241 7.94 -8.77 -10.20
N PRO A 242 8.89 -8.97 -11.12
CA PRO A 242 10.27 -8.51 -10.91
C PRO A 242 10.33 -6.98 -10.82
N ARG A 243 11.20 -6.45 -9.96
CA ARG A 243 11.47 -5.00 -9.85
C ARG A 243 12.84 -4.69 -10.45
N PHE A 244 12.89 -3.69 -11.31
CA PHE A 244 14.13 -3.14 -11.86
C PHE A 244 14.23 -1.68 -11.44
N TYR A 245 15.38 -1.29 -10.90
CA TYR A 245 15.67 0.07 -10.49
C TYR A 245 16.54 0.73 -11.56
N VAL A 246 16.16 1.91 -12.00
CA VAL A 246 16.86 2.67 -13.05
C VAL A 246 17.61 3.84 -12.42
N GLY A 247 18.80 4.16 -12.92
CA GLY A 247 19.61 5.29 -12.44
C GLY A 247 20.69 4.93 -11.41
N GLU A 248 20.82 3.66 -11.03
CA GLU A 248 21.97 3.11 -10.31
C GLU A 248 22.69 2.14 -11.25
N GLU A 249 24.04 2.10 -11.23
CA GLU A 249 24.75 0.88 -11.63
C GLU A 249 24.12 -0.24 -10.82
N ALA A 250 23.50 -1.22 -11.48
CA ALA A 250 22.76 -2.28 -10.81
C ALA A 250 23.63 -2.82 -9.67
N PRO A 251 23.15 -2.83 -8.41
CA PRO A 251 23.92 -3.41 -7.33
C PRO A 251 24.22 -4.84 -7.73
N SER A 252 25.50 -5.17 -7.83
CA SER A 252 25.99 -6.53 -8.07
C SER A 252 25.31 -7.44 -7.06
N GLU A 253 24.37 -8.26 -7.52
CA GLU A 253 23.69 -9.30 -6.75
C GLU A 253 23.28 -8.90 -5.32
N GLY A 254 22.47 -7.84 -5.19
CA GLY A 254 21.78 -7.51 -3.95
C GLY A 254 20.33 -7.97 -3.99
N VAL A 255 20.03 -9.20 -3.55
CA VAL A 255 18.64 -9.65 -3.33
C VAL A 255 18.04 -8.79 -2.21
N ILE A 256 17.19 -7.81 -2.58
CA ILE A 256 16.36 -7.08 -1.61
C ILE A 256 15.31 -8.06 -1.10
N GLY A 257 15.56 -8.62 0.08
CA GLY A 257 14.66 -9.61 0.70
C GLY A 257 15.31 -10.55 1.71
N HIS A 258 16.65 -10.59 1.82
CA HIS A 258 17.26 -11.32 2.94
C HIS A 258 17.25 -10.45 4.20
N VAL A 259 16.16 -10.50 4.96
CA VAL A 259 16.29 -10.33 6.42
C VAL A 259 17.04 -11.58 6.88
N PRO A 260 18.27 -11.48 7.41
CA PRO A 260 18.94 -12.66 7.92
C PRO A 260 18.07 -13.17 9.07
N ARG A 261 17.47 -14.36 8.90
CA ARG A 261 17.01 -15.10 10.07
C ARG A 261 18.28 -15.33 10.89
N ARG A 262 18.33 -14.76 12.10
CA ARG A 262 19.31 -15.23 13.09
C ARG A 262 19.14 -16.74 13.15
N THR A 263 20.15 -17.48 12.69
CA THR A 263 20.20 -18.92 12.89
C THR A 263 20.26 -19.17 14.39
N ALA A 264 19.65 -20.28 14.83
CA ALA A 264 19.57 -20.66 16.24
C ALA A 264 20.95 -20.90 16.89
N ASP A 265 22.03 -20.87 16.11
CA ASP A 265 23.40 -21.15 16.55
C ASP A 265 24.10 -19.93 17.20
N ALA A 266 23.44 -18.77 17.30
CA ALA A 266 23.96 -17.61 18.02
C ALA A 266 23.63 -17.60 19.54
N LEU A 267 23.38 -18.78 20.12
CA LEU A 267 23.22 -18.96 21.57
C LEU A 267 24.41 -19.65 22.26
N ASP A 268 25.38 -20.18 21.52
CA ASP A 268 26.58 -20.79 22.11
C ASP A 268 27.78 -19.88 21.89
N GLY A 269 27.93 -18.90 22.78
CA GLY A 269 29.01 -17.95 22.78
C GLY A 269 29.25 -17.36 24.17
N ASN A 270 29.21 -18.20 25.20
CA ASN A 270 29.72 -17.85 26.52
C ASN A 270 30.28 -19.07 27.25
N GLU A 271 31.41 -19.58 26.75
CA GLU A 271 32.32 -20.42 27.55
C GLU A 271 33.76 -20.01 27.25
N ALA A 272 34.30 -19.11 28.07
CA ALA A 272 35.72 -19.03 28.42
C ALA A 272 35.96 -17.95 29.48
N ALA A 273 35.54 -18.22 30.71
CA ALA A 273 36.12 -17.62 31.91
C ALA A 273 35.75 -18.47 33.14
N ALA A 274 36.37 -19.63 33.26
CA ALA A 274 36.42 -20.37 34.51
C ALA A 274 37.83 -20.94 34.67
N ASP A 275 38.66 -20.26 35.45
CA ASP A 275 39.59 -20.93 36.33
C ASP A 275 39.65 -20.17 37.66
N GLU A 276 39.82 -20.93 38.74
CA GLU A 276 39.94 -20.52 40.15
C GLU A 276 38.64 -20.08 40.87
N ASN A 277 37.94 -21.01 41.54
CA ASN A 277 38.23 -21.29 42.95
C ASN A 277 37.33 -22.41 43.53
N GLU A 278 37.95 -23.20 44.40
CA GLU A 278 37.47 -24.39 45.08
C GLU A 278 36.26 -24.20 46.04
N THR A 279 35.49 -25.29 46.15
CA THR A 279 34.74 -25.75 47.34
C THR A 279 33.60 -24.90 47.93
N ARG A 280 32.36 -25.41 47.82
CA ARG A 280 31.61 -25.90 49.00
C ARG A 280 30.37 -26.72 48.59
N LYS A 281 30.24 -27.91 49.20
CA LYS A 281 29.06 -28.78 49.20
C LYS A 281 27.93 -28.17 50.04
N GLU A 282 26.67 -28.41 49.64
CA GLU A 282 25.47 -28.70 50.45
C GLU A 282 24.24 -28.69 49.50
N THR A 283 23.74 -29.82 49.01
CA THR A 283 22.59 -30.62 49.52
C THR A 283 21.39 -29.80 50.02
N THR A 284 20.27 -29.87 49.30
CA THR A 284 18.94 -30.19 49.88
C THR A 284 17.92 -30.56 48.80
N GLU A 285 17.24 -31.67 49.07
CA GLU A 285 16.05 -32.22 48.39
C GLU A 285 14.77 -31.48 48.82
N HIS A 286 13.75 -31.46 47.94
CA HIS A 286 12.33 -31.73 48.23
C HIS A 286 11.54 -31.62 46.91
N ASP A 287 10.87 -32.69 46.45
CA ASP A 287 9.46 -33.06 46.73
C ASP A 287 8.46 -31.95 46.37
N SER A 288 7.31 -32.15 45.73
CA SER A 288 6.56 -33.32 45.26
C SER A 288 5.26 -32.79 44.61
N GLU A 289 4.65 -33.60 43.73
CA GLU A 289 3.19 -33.69 43.43
C GLU A 289 2.46 -32.47 42.81
N ALA A 290 1.99 -32.54 41.57
CA ALA A 290 0.81 -33.26 41.03
C ALA A 290 -0.51 -32.44 41.07
N VAL A 291 -1.18 -32.38 39.91
CA VAL A 291 -2.61 -32.70 39.67
C VAL A 291 -3.15 -31.91 38.47
N ALA A 292 -3.75 -32.68 37.56
CA ALA A 292 -4.40 -32.29 36.31
C ALA A 292 -5.79 -31.66 36.50
N GLN A 293 -6.28 -30.93 35.48
CA GLN A 293 -7.49 -31.30 34.70
C GLN A 293 -7.91 -30.19 33.72
N THR A 294 -8.18 -30.62 32.48
CA THR A 294 -8.93 -29.92 31.42
C THR A 294 -10.44 -30.02 31.69
N PRO A 295 -11.29 -29.18 31.07
CA PRO A 295 -12.21 -29.79 30.10
C PRO A 295 -12.54 -28.96 28.84
N SER A 296 -13.24 -29.66 27.95
CA SER A 296 -13.50 -29.49 26.54
C SER A 296 -14.69 -28.60 26.14
N ARG A 297 -14.63 -28.15 24.87
CA ARG A 297 -15.71 -27.61 24.00
C ARG A 297 -16.95 -28.53 23.86
N PRO A 298 -18.09 -27.96 23.45
CA PRO A 298 -18.97 -28.61 22.48
C PRO A 298 -19.30 -27.76 21.25
N THR A 299 -19.74 -28.47 20.20
CA THR A 299 -20.01 -28.08 18.81
C THR A 299 -21.48 -27.70 18.53
N ALA A 300 -21.69 -27.16 17.33
CA ALA A 300 -22.86 -26.52 16.72
C ALA A 300 -24.12 -27.37 16.49
N THR A 301 -25.26 -26.68 16.27
CA THR A 301 -26.37 -27.10 15.38
C THR A 301 -27.09 -25.89 14.76
N ASN A 302 -27.52 -26.07 13.51
CA ASN A 302 -28.22 -25.16 12.58
C ASN A 302 -29.68 -24.84 12.94
N GLY A 303 -30.22 -23.77 12.33
CA GLY A 303 -31.67 -23.55 12.16
C GLY A 303 -31.97 -22.29 11.34
N GLU A 304 -32.48 -22.47 10.11
CA GLU A 304 -32.98 -21.44 9.21
C GLU A 304 -34.30 -20.81 9.72
N ALA A 305 -34.52 -19.51 9.47
CA ALA A 305 -35.86 -18.94 9.37
C ALA A 305 -35.89 -17.65 8.53
N THR A 306 -36.65 -17.75 7.45
CA THR A 306 -37.07 -16.73 6.49
C THR A 306 -37.91 -15.62 7.14
N THR A 307 -37.74 -14.35 6.74
CA THR A 307 -38.85 -13.38 6.77
C THR A 307 -38.60 -12.22 5.80
N ARG A 308 -39.41 -12.15 4.75
CA ARG A 308 -39.65 -10.96 3.92
C ARG A 308 -40.52 -9.98 4.72
N ARG A 309 -40.17 -8.69 4.73
CA ARG A 309 -41.15 -7.59 4.84
C ARG A 309 -40.74 -6.42 3.96
N SER A 310 -41.72 -6.04 3.16
CA SER A 310 -41.86 -4.90 2.25
C SER A 310 -41.83 -3.55 2.98
N LEU A 311 -41.56 -2.48 2.23
CA LEU A 311 -41.99 -1.06 2.36
C LEU A 311 -40.91 -0.21 1.62
N GLU A 312 -41.16 0.79 0.79
CA GLU A 312 -42.35 1.34 0.15
C GLU A 312 -41.80 2.35 -0.89
N ALA A 313 -42.40 2.39 -2.07
CA ALA A 313 -42.13 3.41 -3.08
C ALA A 313 -43.13 4.55 -2.88
N ALA A 314 -42.66 5.80 -2.88
CA ALA A 314 -43.51 6.98 -2.99
C ALA A 314 -42.99 7.86 -4.14
N SER A 315 -43.77 7.90 -5.20
CA SER A 315 -43.71 8.85 -6.31
C SER A 315 -44.99 9.67 -6.23
N THR A 316 -44.90 11.00 -6.10
CA THR A 316 -45.84 11.96 -6.71
C THR A 316 -45.32 13.40 -6.66
N ALA A 317 -45.26 13.99 -7.86
CA ALA A 317 -45.59 15.37 -8.24
C ALA A 317 -44.88 16.57 -7.57
N HIS A 318 -43.99 17.24 -8.32
CA HIS A 318 -44.36 18.40 -9.14
C HIS A 318 -43.32 18.69 -10.22
#